data_AF-A0A1Q8BLV2-F1
#
_entry.id   AF-A0A1Q8BLV2-F1
#
_cell.length_a   1.000
_cell.length_b   1.000
_cell.length_c   1.000
_cell.angle_alpha   90.00
_cell.angle_beta   90.00
_cell.angle_gamma   90.00
#
_symmetry.space_group_name_H-M   'P 1'
#
loop_
_entity.id
_entity.type
_entity.pdbx_description
1 polymer ?
#
loop_
_entity_poly.entity_id
_entity_poly.type
_entity_poly.pdbx_seq_one_letter_code
_entity_poly.pdbx_strand_id
1 'polypeptide(L)'
;MRHVYALGVEVSTNGVDPLATFNAHMIASGGKDMVIPDGKLHADDPQVREAVIKTLTRFAKLFKDGYVPPGGVNWNDQDNNNSFHSKEIILCFNGSLSIELAQIDIKELYEDQFTRGLPLGNDGKPLPAQMVEFGLVIPKGAKNVDAAKEFLTYAIEPKVLNEYLKGGLGRWAIPYPELVKTDPFWLHSGDQHRTAYITQTMVGPTIPLYEAYSPAAAQVDSEHVFQVAWNDIVSNGMAPEAAADKALKRAQEIFAKYPIAQS
;
A
#
# COMPACT_ATOMS: atom_id res chain seq x y z
N MET A 1 13.15 -25.96 -16.54
CA MET A 1 12.26 -26.02 -15.35
C MET A 1 11.87 -24.61 -15.01
N ARG A 2 10.59 -24.35 -14.73
CA ARG A 2 10.14 -23.03 -14.29
C ARG A 2 10.56 -22.85 -12.82
N HIS A 3 11.23 -21.75 -12.50
CA HIS A 3 11.55 -21.42 -11.12
C HIS A 3 10.26 -20.96 -10.42
N VAL A 4 10.00 -21.49 -9.22
CA VAL A 4 8.92 -21.06 -8.34
C VAL A 4 9.58 -20.35 -7.15
N TYR A 5 9.11 -19.14 -6.85
CA TYR A 5 9.63 -18.26 -5.82
C TYR A 5 8.61 -18.16 -4.67
N ALA A 6 9.10 -17.91 -3.46
CA ALA A 6 8.22 -17.87 -2.30
C ALA A 6 7.36 -16.60 -2.29
N LEU A 7 7.91 -15.47 -2.70
CA LEU A 7 7.33 -14.15 -2.49
C LEU A 7 7.36 -13.29 -3.76
N GLY A 8 6.22 -12.70 -4.12
CA GLY A 8 6.15 -11.53 -5.00
C GLY A 8 6.10 -10.27 -4.16
N VAL A 9 7.26 -9.68 -3.90
CA VAL A 9 7.39 -8.40 -3.20
C VAL A 9 7.76 -7.36 -4.23
N GLU A 10 6.91 -6.34 -4.40
CA GLU A 10 7.24 -5.22 -5.27
C GLU A 10 8.23 -4.29 -4.57
N VAL A 11 9.37 -4.09 -5.21
CA VAL A 11 10.53 -3.34 -4.66
C VAL A 11 11.17 -2.43 -5.71
N SER A 12 10.55 -2.34 -6.89
CA SER A 12 11.00 -1.53 -8.01
C SER A 12 10.74 -0.04 -7.74
N THR A 13 11.26 0.81 -8.63
CA THR A 13 11.04 2.26 -8.60
C THR A 13 9.94 2.67 -9.60
N ASN A 14 8.90 1.86 -9.73
CA ASN A 14 7.81 2.09 -10.69
C ASN A 14 6.48 1.61 -10.12
N GLY A 15 5.50 2.53 -10.04
CA GLY A 15 4.15 2.22 -9.57
C GLY A 15 3.88 2.60 -8.10
N VAL A 16 2.73 2.20 -7.57
CA VAL A 16 2.33 2.48 -6.18
C VAL A 16 2.54 1.28 -5.27
N ASP A 17 2.44 0.06 -5.81
CA ASP A 17 2.57 -1.18 -5.05
C ASP A 17 3.94 -1.33 -4.35
N PRO A 18 5.09 -0.90 -4.92
CA PRO A 18 6.37 -0.91 -4.20
C PRO A 18 6.36 0.01 -2.97
N LEU A 19 5.64 1.13 -3.02
CA LEU A 19 5.51 2.09 -1.92
C LEU A 19 4.68 1.48 -0.79
N ALA A 20 3.49 0.97 -1.12
CA ALA A 20 2.61 0.29 -0.17
C ALA A 20 3.31 -0.90 0.49
N THR A 21 4.03 -1.69 -0.30
CA THR A 21 4.80 -2.86 0.16
C THR A 21 5.89 -2.44 1.14
N PHE A 22 6.68 -1.42 0.81
CA PHE A 22 7.72 -0.92 1.71
C PHE A 22 7.12 -0.37 3.00
N ASN A 23 6.10 0.49 2.91
CA ASN A 23 5.49 1.12 4.07
C ASN A 23 4.87 0.11 5.03
N ALA A 24 4.15 -0.90 4.52
CA ALA A 24 3.58 -1.96 5.36
C ALA A 24 4.65 -2.72 6.16
N HIS A 25 5.80 -3.01 5.54
CA HIS A 25 6.90 -3.70 6.20
C HIS A 25 7.70 -2.79 7.15
N MET A 26 7.79 -1.50 6.83
CA MET A 26 8.38 -0.47 7.70
C MET A 26 7.54 -0.25 8.96
N ILE A 27 6.22 -0.20 8.82
CA ILE A 27 5.27 -0.21 9.95
C ILE A 27 5.44 -1.47 10.79
N ALA A 28 5.49 -2.65 10.16
CA ALA A 28 5.71 -3.92 10.85
C ALA A 28 7.07 -3.98 11.59
N SER A 29 8.05 -3.20 11.13
CA SER A 29 9.37 -3.05 11.76
C SER A 29 9.41 -1.98 12.86
N GLY A 30 8.28 -1.32 13.13
CA GLY A 30 8.12 -0.35 14.22
C GLY A 30 8.21 1.12 13.81
N GLY A 31 8.30 1.44 12.52
CA GLY A 31 8.52 2.81 12.04
C GLY A 31 7.25 3.57 11.65
N LYS A 32 6.09 3.15 12.15
CA LYS A 32 4.78 3.75 11.79
C LYS A 32 4.74 5.28 11.94
N ASP A 33 5.53 5.84 12.86
CA ASP A 33 5.56 7.25 13.21
C ASP A 33 6.56 8.07 12.36
N MET A 34 6.99 7.56 11.20
CA MET A 34 7.85 8.30 10.26
C MET A 34 7.29 9.67 9.87
N VAL A 35 5.97 9.74 9.69
CA VAL A 35 5.22 10.99 9.55
C VAL A 35 3.94 10.84 10.38
N ILE A 36 3.72 11.75 11.31
CA ILE A 36 2.54 11.76 12.20
C ILE A 36 1.69 13.01 11.90
N PRO A 37 0.55 13.25 12.57
CA PRO A 37 -0.32 14.39 12.30
C PRO A 37 0.31 15.79 12.44
N ASP A 38 1.55 15.91 12.93
CA ASP A 38 2.30 17.17 12.89
C ASP A 38 2.88 17.48 11.48
N GLY A 39 2.76 16.51 10.57
CA GLY A 39 3.18 16.55 9.17
C GLY A 39 4.69 16.68 8.96
N LYS A 40 5.48 16.44 10.01
CA LYS A 40 6.95 16.44 9.93
C LYS A 40 7.47 15.04 9.68
N LEU A 41 8.66 14.98 9.09
CA LEU A 41 9.43 13.74 8.98
C LEU A 41 10.24 13.54 10.26
N HIS A 42 10.02 12.42 10.96
CA HIS A 42 10.72 12.03 12.18
C HIS A 42 11.96 11.17 11.85
N ALA A 43 12.80 11.64 10.93
CA ALA A 43 13.97 10.90 10.46
C ALA A 43 15.12 10.82 11.50
N ASP A 44 15.08 11.70 12.49
CA ASP A 44 15.96 11.75 13.66
C ASP A 44 15.51 10.82 14.80
N ASP A 45 14.29 10.26 14.72
CA ASP A 45 13.84 9.22 15.63
C ASP A 45 14.62 7.91 15.38
N PRO A 46 15.39 7.41 16.38
CA PRO A 46 16.13 6.16 16.25
C PRO A 46 15.26 4.97 15.86
N GLN A 47 14.00 4.93 16.31
CA GLN A 47 13.06 3.85 16.02
C GLN A 47 12.63 3.86 14.55
N VAL A 48 12.37 5.05 13.98
CA VAL A 48 12.05 5.20 12.55
C VAL A 48 13.26 4.79 11.71
N ARG A 49 14.45 5.28 12.06
CA ARG A 49 15.68 4.91 11.35
C ARG A 49 15.95 3.41 11.39
N GLU A 50 15.81 2.78 12.56
CA GLU A 50 15.98 1.33 12.72
C GLU A 50 14.97 0.54 11.90
N ALA A 51 13.71 0.97 11.86
CA ALA A 51 12.67 0.33 11.06
C ALA A 51 12.97 0.39 9.55
N VAL A 52 13.46 1.52 9.04
CA VAL A 52 13.90 1.66 7.64
C VAL A 52 15.04 0.69 7.33
N ILE A 53 16.07 0.63 8.19
CA ILE A 53 17.21 -0.28 8.03
C ILE A 53 16.73 -1.74 8.00
N LYS A 54 15.85 -2.13 8.93
CA LYS A 54 15.30 -3.49 9.02
C LYS A 54 14.55 -3.88 7.75
N THR A 55 13.67 -3.00 7.26
CA THR A 55 12.90 -3.25 6.03
C THR A 55 13.81 -3.40 4.81
N LEU A 56 14.74 -2.46 4.60
CA LEU A 56 15.70 -2.51 3.50
C LEU A 56 16.55 -3.78 3.55
N THR A 57 17.07 -4.12 4.72
CA THR A 57 17.87 -5.33 4.95
C THR A 57 17.07 -6.59 4.65
N ARG A 58 15.83 -6.68 5.14
CA ARG A 58 14.96 -7.83 4.93
C ARG A 58 14.67 -8.04 3.45
N PHE A 59 14.26 -7.01 2.74
CA PHE A 59 13.96 -7.13 1.31
C PHE A 59 15.20 -7.45 0.49
N ALA A 60 16.33 -6.82 0.78
CA ALA A 60 17.58 -7.12 0.09
C ALA A 60 18.03 -8.57 0.34
N LYS A 61 17.85 -9.08 1.55
CA LYS A 61 18.13 -10.48 1.88
C LYS A 61 17.18 -11.44 1.15
N LEU A 62 15.87 -11.19 1.19
CA LEU A 62 14.89 -12.03 0.50
C LEU A 62 15.19 -12.13 -1.00
N PHE A 63 15.58 -11.02 -1.62
CA PHE A 63 15.98 -10.99 -3.03
C PHE A 63 17.30 -11.74 -3.29
N LYS A 64 18.36 -11.44 -2.52
CA LYS A 64 19.69 -12.08 -2.69
C LYS A 64 19.68 -13.58 -2.42
N ASP A 65 18.84 -14.04 -1.51
CA ASP A 65 18.67 -15.46 -1.19
C ASP A 65 17.78 -16.21 -2.21
N GLY A 66 17.19 -15.51 -3.19
CA GLY A 66 16.39 -16.11 -4.25
C GLY A 66 14.94 -16.44 -3.85
N TYR A 67 14.39 -15.78 -2.82
CA TYR A 67 12.96 -15.92 -2.46
C TYR A 67 12.03 -15.08 -3.33
N VAL A 68 12.56 -14.03 -3.97
CA VAL A 68 11.85 -13.12 -4.87
C VAL A 68 12.40 -13.33 -6.29
N PRO A 69 11.55 -13.30 -7.34
CA PRO A 69 12.01 -13.42 -8.71
C PRO A 69 13.06 -12.35 -9.08
N PRO A 70 14.14 -12.68 -9.80
CA PRO A 70 15.14 -11.70 -10.24
C PRO A 70 14.55 -10.56 -11.06
N GLY A 71 13.48 -10.83 -11.83
CA GLY A 71 12.75 -9.82 -12.60
C GLY A 71 12.00 -8.79 -11.74
N GLY A 72 11.80 -9.07 -10.44
CA GLY A 72 11.09 -8.20 -9.50
C GLY A 72 11.65 -6.79 -9.37
N VAL A 73 12.93 -6.59 -9.70
CA VAL A 73 13.57 -5.26 -9.75
C VAL A 73 12.96 -4.33 -10.80
N ASN A 74 12.28 -4.88 -11.81
CA ASN A 74 11.69 -4.15 -12.94
C ASN A 74 10.16 -4.19 -12.96
N TRP A 75 9.53 -4.76 -11.92
CA TRP A 75 8.07 -4.89 -11.88
C TRP A 75 7.36 -3.53 -11.81
N ASN A 76 6.16 -3.47 -12.36
CA ASN A 76 5.13 -2.46 -12.08
C ASN A 76 3.96 -3.12 -11.34
N ASP A 77 2.99 -2.33 -10.87
CA ASP A 77 1.81 -2.76 -10.09
C ASP A 77 1.02 -3.97 -10.64
N GLN A 78 1.15 -4.31 -11.93
CA GLN A 78 0.46 -5.47 -12.52
C GLN A 78 1.32 -6.74 -12.53
N ASP A 79 2.64 -6.61 -12.42
CA ASP A 79 3.56 -7.72 -12.62
C ASP A 79 3.51 -8.71 -11.46
N ASN A 80 3.29 -8.26 -10.22
CA ASN A 80 3.04 -9.17 -9.10
C ASN A 80 1.79 -10.06 -9.34
N ASN A 81 0.71 -9.51 -9.92
CA ASN A 81 -0.52 -10.22 -10.25
C ASN A 81 -0.22 -11.26 -11.35
N ASN A 82 0.46 -10.83 -12.42
CA ASN A 82 0.85 -11.69 -13.53
C ASN A 82 1.75 -12.85 -13.07
N SER A 83 2.72 -12.59 -12.19
CA SER A 83 3.59 -13.61 -11.61
C SER A 83 2.81 -14.57 -10.70
N PHE A 84 1.81 -14.08 -9.94
CA PHE A 84 0.94 -14.94 -9.14
C PHE A 84 0.07 -15.84 -10.02
N HIS A 85 -0.68 -15.27 -10.98
CA HIS A 85 -1.57 -16.01 -11.88
C HIS A 85 -0.83 -17.04 -12.72
N SER A 86 0.40 -16.71 -13.10
CA SER A 86 1.22 -17.62 -13.86
C SER A 86 1.87 -18.70 -12.98
N LYS A 87 1.71 -18.68 -11.65
CA LYS A 87 2.30 -19.64 -10.69
C LYS A 87 3.83 -19.54 -10.60
N GLU A 88 4.38 -18.35 -10.80
CA GLU A 88 5.79 -18.05 -10.54
C GLU A 88 6.07 -17.80 -9.06
N ILE A 89 5.11 -17.21 -8.34
CA ILE A 89 5.20 -16.91 -6.91
C ILE A 89 4.12 -17.64 -6.12
N ILE A 90 4.39 -17.93 -4.84
CA ILE A 90 3.44 -18.59 -3.93
C ILE A 90 2.61 -17.57 -3.15
N LEU A 91 3.24 -16.49 -2.68
CA LEU A 91 2.58 -15.45 -1.88
C LEU A 91 2.90 -14.07 -2.43
N CYS A 92 1.89 -13.21 -2.48
CA CYS A 92 2.01 -11.82 -2.93
C CYS A 92 1.44 -10.89 -1.83
N PHE A 93 2.13 -9.78 -1.56
CA PHE A 93 1.53 -8.67 -0.82
C PHE A 93 0.87 -7.75 -1.84
N ASN A 94 -0.42 -7.45 -1.67
CA ASN A 94 -1.15 -6.52 -2.54
C ASN A 94 -2.07 -5.63 -1.69
N GLY A 95 -2.21 -4.37 -2.10
CA GLY A 95 -3.08 -3.38 -1.43
C GLY A 95 -4.55 -3.43 -1.85
N SER A 96 -4.92 -4.25 -2.84
CA SER A 96 -6.30 -4.38 -3.33
C SER A 96 -6.64 -5.83 -3.73
N LEU A 97 -7.90 -6.07 -4.12
CA LEU A 97 -8.38 -7.36 -4.65
C LEU A 97 -8.06 -7.57 -6.14
N SER A 98 -7.02 -6.93 -6.69
CA SER A 98 -6.71 -6.98 -8.13
C SER A 98 -6.32 -8.38 -8.62
N ILE A 99 -5.67 -9.18 -7.77
CA ILE A 99 -5.25 -10.55 -8.11
C ILE A 99 -6.50 -11.43 -8.27
N GLU A 100 -7.36 -11.41 -7.26
CA GLU A 100 -8.53 -12.28 -7.19
C GLU A 100 -9.57 -11.87 -8.24
N LEU A 101 -9.91 -10.59 -8.30
CA LEU A 101 -10.98 -10.10 -9.19
C LEU A 101 -10.64 -10.25 -10.67
N ALA A 102 -9.36 -10.32 -11.05
CA ALA A 102 -8.95 -10.61 -12.43
C ALA A 102 -9.33 -12.03 -12.89
N GLN A 103 -9.63 -12.95 -11.96
CA GLN A 103 -9.97 -14.33 -12.24
C GLN A 103 -11.37 -14.73 -11.75
N ILE A 104 -12.20 -13.76 -11.32
CA ILE A 104 -13.52 -14.02 -10.72
C ILE A 104 -14.46 -14.85 -11.60
N ASP A 105 -14.37 -14.70 -12.92
CA ASP A 105 -15.19 -15.45 -13.89
C ASP A 105 -14.67 -16.88 -14.16
N ILE A 106 -13.46 -17.21 -13.68
CA ILE A 106 -12.85 -18.54 -13.81
C ILE A 106 -12.89 -19.21 -12.43
N LYS A 107 -14.05 -19.76 -12.08
CA LYS A 107 -14.34 -20.33 -10.76
C LYS A 107 -13.22 -21.19 -10.18
N GLU A 108 -12.67 -22.10 -10.99
CA GLU A 108 -11.59 -23.01 -10.56
C GLU A 108 -10.32 -22.26 -10.12
N LEU A 109 -9.96 -21.17 -10.81
CA LEU A 109 -8.79 -20.35 -10.45
C LEU A 109 -9.10 -19.41 -9.28
N TYR A 110 -10.32 -18.88 -9.21
CA TYR A 110 -10.76 -18.06 -8.09
C TYR A 110 -10.80 -18.86 -6.77
N GLU A 111 -11.19 -20.14 -6.83
CA GLU A 111 -11.22 -21.04 -5.68
C GLU A 111 -9.83 -21.63 -5.34
N ASP A 112 -8.85 -21.64 -6.27
CA ASP A 112 -7.46 -22.12 -6.08
C ASP A 112 -6.54 -21.05 -5.43
N GLN A 113 -7.08 -19.89 -5.05
CA GLN A 113 -6.33 -18.81 -4.40
C GLN A 113 -6.95 -18.40 -3.08
N PHE A 114 -6.24 -17.58 -2.31
CA PHE A 114 -6.64 -17.27 -0.94
C PHE A 114 -6.09 -15.94 -0.43
N THR A 115 -6.98 -15.09 0.07
CA THR A 115 -6.61 -13.81 0.69
C THR A 115 -6.58 -13.94 2.21
N ARG A 116 -5.62 -13.26 2.83
CA ARG A 116 -5.51 -13.12 4.28
C ARG A 116 -5.22 -11.68 4.65
N GLY A 117 -5.69 -11.26 5.81
CA GLY A 117 -5.28 -9.98 6.40
C GLY A 117 -3.80 -10.00 6.79
N LEU A 118 -3.30 -8.85 7.25
CA LEU A 118 -1.93 -8.71 7.71
C LEU A 118 -1.64 -9.67 8.87
N PRO A 119 -0.42 -10.26 8.92
CA PRO A 119 0.00 -11.00 10.10
C PRO A 119 0.09 -10.08 11.32
N LEU A 120 0.15 -10.68 12.50
CA LEU A 120 0.48 -9.93 13.72
C LEU A 120 1.90 -9.36 13.62
N GLY A 121 2.12 -8.24 14.31
CA GLY A 121 3.43 -7.64 14.47
C GLY A 121 4.36 -8.55 15.29
N ASN A 122 5.65 -8.20 15.32
CA ASN A 122 6.65 -8.93 16.11
C ASN A 122 6.36 -8.88 17.61
N ASP A 123 5.54 -7.94 18.08
CA ASP A 123 5.04 -7.83 19.45
C ASP A 123 3.74 -8.63 19.71
N GLY A 124 3.27 -9.39 18.71
CA GLY A 124 2.04 -10.18 18.77
C GLY A 124 0.75 -9.37 18.65
N LYS A 125 0.82 -8.07 18.36
CA LYS A 125 -0.37 -7.21 18.23
C LYS A 125 -0.81 -7.06 16.77
N PRO A 126 -2.09 -6.75 16.50
CA PRO A 126 -2.54 -6.41 15.17
C PRO A 126 -1.76 -5.22 14.58
N LEU A 127 -1.28 -5.36 13.34
CA LEU A 127 -0.63 -4.27 12.62
C LEU A 127 -1.68 -3.37 11.97
N PRO A 128 -1.53 -2.02 12.06
CA PRO A 128 -2.39 -1.13 11.31
C PRO A 128 -2.10 -1.28 9.81
N ALA A 129 -3.14 -1.46 9.00
CA ALA A 129 -3.00 -1.34 7.55
C ALA A 129 -2.91 0.14 7.17
N GLN A 130 -1.99 0.45 6.26
CA GLN A 130 -2.05 1.74 5.58
C GLN A 130 -3.23 1.76 4.63
N MET A 131 -4.03 2.81 4.72
CA MET A 131 -5.25 2.98 3.95
C MET A 131 -5.11 4.13 2.97
N VAL A 132 -5.33 3.82 1.70
CA VAL A 132 -5.43 4.81 0.63
C VAL A 132 -6.82 5.43 0.68
N GLU A 133 -6.87 6.76 0.72
CA GLU A 133 -8.12 7.52 0.67
C GLU A 133 -8.29 8.16 -0.71
N PHE A 134 -9.30 7.73 -1.46
CA PHE A 134 -9.66 8.37 -2.73
C PHE A 134 -10.78 9.39 -2.50
N GLY A 135 -10.43 10.67 -2.70
CA GLY A 135 -11.35 11.79 -2.57
C GLY A 135 -11.71 12.42 -3.92
N LEU A 136 -12.95 12.87 -4.06
CA LEU A 136 -13.37 13.70 -5.18
C LEU A 136 -12.90 15.13 -4.94
N VAL A 137 -12.26 15.75 -5.94
CA VAL A 137 -11.76 17.13 -5.86
C VAL A 137 -12.35 18.01 -6.95
N ILE A 138 -12.68 19.26 -6.61
CA ILE A 138 -13.03 20.30 -7.58
C ILE A 138 -11.81 21.21 -7.75
N PRO A 139 -11.13 21.21 -8.90
CA PRO A 139 -9.96 22.06 -9.11
C PRO A 139 -10.29 23.53 -8.95
N LYS A 140 -9.37 24.29 -8.33
CA LYS A 140 -9.48 25.75 -8.26
C LYS A 140 -9.54 26.33 -9.67
N GLY A 141 -10.54 27.19 -9.94
CA GLY A 141 -10.75 27.79 -11.26
C GLY A 141 -11.59 26.94 -12.22
N ALA A 142 -12.17 25.81 -11.77
CA ALA A 142 -13.18 25.10 -12.55
C ALA A 142 -14.34 26.05 -12.93
N LYS A 143 -14.81 25.96 -14.17
CA LYS A 143 -15.83 26.88 -14.70
C LYS A 143 -17.25 26.59 -14.19
N ASN A 144 -17.53 25.33 -13.86
CA ASN A 144 -18.87 24.85 -13.50
C ASN A 144 -18.88 24.31 -12.06
N VAL A 145 -18.48 25.14 -11.08
CA VAL A 145 -18.33 24.71 -9.67
C VAL A 145 -19.63 24.22 -9.06
N ASP A 146 -20.75 24.89 -9.34
CA ASP A 146 -22.04 24.54 -8.73
C ASP A 146 -22.55 23.18 -9.23
N ALA A 147 -22.53 22.96 -10.54
CA ALA A 147 -22.87 21.67 -11.13
C ALA A 147 -21.92 20.55 -10.67
N ALA A 148 -20.62 20.84 -10.50
CA ALA A 148 -19.68 19.88 -9.95
C ALA A 148 -20.06 19.51 -8.50
N LYS A 149 -20.39 20.48 -7.64
CA LYS A 149 -20.85 20.22 -6.27
C LYS A 149 -22.13 19.39 -6.23
N GLU A 150 -23.11 19.68 -7.11
CA GLU A 150 -24.34 18.88 -7.23
C GLU A 150 -24.01 17.43 -7.59
N PHE A 151 -23.15 17.23 -8.59
CA PHE A 151 -22.73 15.89 -8.99
C PHE A 151 -21.97 15.16 -7.89
N LEU A 152 -21.00 15.80 -7.23
CA LEU A 152 -20.25 15.16 -6.13
C LEU A 152 -21.17 14.81 -4.97
N THR A 153 -22.14 15.67 -4.65
CA THR A 153 -23.15 15.38 -3.61
C THR A 153 -23.95 14.14 -3.96
N TYR A 154 -24.44 14.03 -5.19
CA TYR A 154 -25.14 12.85 -5.69
C TYR A 154 -24.24 11.59 -5.68
N ALA A 155 -23.00 11.71 -6.15
CA ALA A 155 -22.09 10.58 -6.29
C ALA A 155 -21.71 9.94 -4.95
N ILE A 156 -21.66 10.73 -3.87
CA ILE A 156 -21.38 10.24 -2.52
C ILE A 156 -22.64 9.85 -1.75
N GLU A 157 -23.85 10.01 -2.30
CA GLU A 157 -25.05 9.53 -1.63
C GLU A 157 -24.89 8.03 -1.32
N PRO A 158 -25.19 7.56 -0.08
CA PRO A 158 -24.84 6.21 0.34
C PRO A 158 -25.34 5.11 -0.60
N LYS A 159 -26.56 5.26 -1.14
CA LYS A 159 -27.11 4.31 -2.11
C LYS A 159 -26.34 4.32 -3.44
N VAL A 160 -26.01 5.51 -3.96
CA VAL A 160 -25.34 5.69 -5.25
C VAL A 160 -23.91 5.16 -5.17
N LEU A 161 -23.16 5.57 -4.14
CA LEU A 161 -21.79 5.10 -3.95
C LEU A 161 -21.73 3.58 -3.71
N ASN A 162 -22.67 3.04 -2.93
CA ASN A 162 -22.72 1.60 -2.67
C ASN A 162 -22.96 0.79 -3.95
N GLU A 163 -23.93 1.20 -4.79
CA GLU A 163 -24.16 0.53 -6.08
C GLU A 163 -22.96 0.69 -7.03
N TYR A 164 -22.33 1.86 -7.07
CA TYR A 164 -21.12 2.08 -7.86
C TYR A 164 -19.98 1.14 -7.45
N LEU A 165 -19.68 1.06 -6.16
CA LEU A 165 -18.59 0.22 -5.66
C LEU A 165 -18.89 -1.28 -5.80
N LYS A 166 -20.16 -1.69 -5.69
CA LYS A 166 -20.62 -3.05 -6.02
C LYS A 166 -20.44 -3.38 -7.50
N GLY A 167 -20.74 -2.44 -8.39
CA GLY A 167 -20.45 -2.56 -9.82
C GLY A 167 -18.95 -2.73 -10.09
N GLY A 168 -18.10 -2.12 -9.26
CA GLY A 168 -16.64 -2.36 -9.22
C GLY A 168 -16.21 -3.61 -8.42
N LEU A 169 -17.13 -4.55 -8.18
CA LEU A 169 -16.92 -5.82 -7.47
C LEU A 169 -16.41 -5.70 -6.03
N GLY A 170 -16.49 -4.50 -5.45
CA GLY A 170 -15.94 -4.22 -4.12
C GLY A 170 -14.41 -4.17 -4.09
N ARG A 171 -13.75 -3.89 -5.23
CA ARG A 171 -12.30 -3.64 -5.27
C ARG A 171 -11.88 -2.54 -4.29
N TRP A 172 -12.76 -1.57 -4.06
CA TRP A 172 -12.63 -0.54 -3.05
C TRP A 172 -13.75 -0.67 -2.01
N ALA A 173 -13.39 -0.51 -0.75
CA ALA A 173 -14.34 -0.53 0.35
C ALA A 173 -15.19 0.75 0.39
N ILE A 174 -16.43 0.63 0.84
CA ILE A 174 -17.29 1.78 1.05
C ILE A 174 -16.93 2.52 2.35
N PRO A 175 -16.74 3.85 2.34
CA PRO A 175 -16.40 4.63 3.53
C PRO A 175 -17.62 4.92 4.44
N TYR A 176 -18.58 3.98 4.49
CA TYR A 176 -19.78 4.05 5.32
C TYR A 176 -19.82 2.82 6.24
N PRO A 177 -19.27 2.89 7.47
CA PRO A 177 -19.14 1.74 8.36
C PRO A 177 -20.45 1.01 8.65
N GLU A 178 -21.57 1.73 8.69
CA GLU A 178 -22.88 1.10 8.87
C GLU A 178 -23.29 0.25 7.67
N LEU A 179 -23.05 0.71 6.43
CA LEU A 179 -23.32 -0.09 5.24
C LEU A 179 -22.42 -1.32 5.16
N VAL A 180 -21.17 -1.23 5.61
CA VAL A 180 -20.26 -2.38 5.71
C VAL A 180 -20.85 -3.49 6.61
N LYS A 181 -21.59 -3.12 7.67
CA LYS A 181 -22.23 -4.07 8.59
C LYS A 181 -23.58 -4.59 8.07
N THR A 182 -24.39 -3.71 7.50
CA THR A 182 -25.79 -4.04 7.19
C THR A 182 -26.01 -4.58 5.79
N ASP A 183 -25.15 -4.24 4.83
CA ASP A 183 -25.26 -4.72 3.46
C ASP A 183 -24.45 -6.02 3.28
N PRO A 184 -25.10 -7.15 2.95
CA PRO A 184 -24.44 -8.45 2.88
C PRO A 184 -23.29 -8.48 1.87
N PHE A 185 -23.26 -7.60 0.87
CA PHE A 185 -22.18 -7.58 -0.12
C PHE A 185 -20.79 -7.38 0.50
N TRP A 186 -20.67 -6.66 1.62
CA TRP A 186 -19.38 -6.29 2.19
C TRP A 186 -18.79 -7.39 3.10
N LEU A 187 -19.12 -7.40 4.39
CA LEU A 187 -18.56 -8.34 5.36
C LEU A 187 -19.21 -9.73 5.35
N HIS A 188 -20.41 -9.86 4.80
CA HIS A 188 -21.24 -11.06 4.94
C HIS A 188 -21.62 -11.69 3.60
N SER A 189 -20.73 -11.55 2.60
CA SER A 189 -21.03 -11.93 1.21
C SER A 189 -20.81 -13.40 0.91
N GLY A 190 -20.20 -14.15 1.83
CA GLY A 190 -19.71 -15.51 1.59
C GLY A 190 -18.44 -15.58 0.74
N ASP A 191 -17.99 -14.45 0.17
CA ASP A 191 -16.73 -14.34 -0.53
C ASP A 191 -15.59 -14.16 0.49
N GLN A 192 -14.70 -15.15 0.59
CA GLN A 192 -13.59 -15.14 1.53
C GLN A 192 -12.58 -14.02 1.28
N HIS A 193 -12.38 -13.64 0.01
CA HIS A 193 -11.40 -12.64 -0.40
C HIS A 193 -11.90 -11.26 -0.01
N ARG A 194 -13.15 -10.96 -0.39
CA ARG A 194 -13.81 -9.71 -0.01
C ARG A 194 -13.94 -9.59 1.50
N THR A 195 -14.34 -10.66 2.19
CA THR A 195 -14.47 -10.65 3.65
C THR A 195 -13.14 -10.32 4.33
N ALA A 196 -12.03 -10.93 3.90
CA ALA A 196 -10.69 -10.65 4.44
C ALA A 196 -10.27 -9.20 4.18
N TYR A 197 -10.42 -8.73 2.94
CA TYR A 197 -10.06 -7.36 2.54
C TYR A 197 -10.87 -6.28 3.27
N ILE A 198 -12.20 -6.44 3.35
CA ILE A 198 -13.08 -5.49 4.03
C ILE A 198 -12.84 -5.53 5.55
N THR A 199 -12.55 -6.70 6.13
CA THR A 199 -12.19 -6.78 7.55
C THR A 199 -10.91 -6.00 7.83
N GLN A 200 -9.86 -6.18 7.02
CA GLN A 200 -8.60 -5.44 7.17
C GLN A 200 -8.78 -3.93 7.02
N THR A 201 -9.64 -3.52 6.08
CA THR A 201 -9.83 -2.12 5.66
C THR A 201 -10.78 -1.34 6.56
N MET A 202 -11.88 -1.94 7.00
CA MET A 202 -13.00 -1.23 7.64
C MET A 202 -13.23 -1.59 9.11
N VAL A 203 -12.58 -2.65 9.61
CA VAL A 203 -12.77 -3.16 10.97
C VAL A 203 -11.46 -3.23 11.76
N GLY A 204 -10.40 -3.69 11.10
CA GLY A 204 -9.05 -3.75 11.67
C GLY A 204 -8.46 -2.35 11.94
N PRO A 205 -7.34 -2.27 12.67
CA PRO A 205 -6.64 -1.01 12.83
C PRO A 205 -6.14 -0.50 11.48
N THR A 206 -6.28 0.79 11.25
CA THR A 206 -5.78 1.46 10.04
C THR A 206 -5.08 2.77 10.40
N ILE A 207 -4.20 3.20 9.52
CA ILE A 207 -3.63 4.54 9.50
C ILE A 207 -3.72 5.09 8.07
N PRO A 208 -3.86 6.40 7.86
CA PRO A 208 -3.80 6.95 6.52
C PRO A 208 -2.38 6.82 5.95
N LEU A 209 -2.26 6.94 4.63
CA LEU A 209 -0.96 7.15 4.00
C LEU A 209 -0.31 8.46 4.50
N TYR A 210 1.02 8.55 4.44
CA TYR A 210 1.76 9.65 5.03
C TYR A 210 1.49 11.01 4.36
N GLU A 211 1.06 11.02 3.10
CA GLU A 211 0.66 12.22 2.37
C GLU A 211 -0.62 12.86 2.91
N ALA A 212 -1.43 12.14 3.69
CA ALA A 212 -2.54 12.74 4.43
C ALA A 212 -2.05 13.77 5.48
N TYR A 213 -0.81 13.61 5.96
CA TYR A 213 -0.20 14.51 6.93
C TYR A 213 0.71 15.56 6.29
N SER A 214 1.33 15.25 5.14
CA SER A 214 2.24 16.18 4.48
C SER A 214 2.37 15.94 2.97
N PRO A 215 2.20 16.97 2.11
CA PRO A 215 2.43 16.83 0.67
C PRO A 215 3.88 16.47 0.33
N ALA A 216 4.83 16.66 1.25
CA ALA A 216 6.20 16.19 1.09
C ALA A 216 6.29 14.67 0.94
N ALA A 217 5.44 13.92 1.67
CA ALA A 217 5.42 12.47 1.58
C ALA A 217 5.03 12.00 0.17
N ALA A 218 4.08 12.68 -0.48
CA ALA A 218 3.74 12.40 -1.88
C ALA A 218 4.93 12.61 -2.83
N GLN A 219 5.80 13.60 -2.57
CA GLN A 219 7.04 13.75 -3.34
C GLN A 219 8.06 12.64 -3.01
N VAL A 220 8.21 12.24 -1.74
CA VAL A 220 9.06 11.10 -1.33
C VAL A 220 8.66 9.83 -2.08
N ASP A 221 7.35 9.58 -2.17
CA ASP A 221 6.75 8.47 -2.88
C ASP A 221 6.97 8.57 -4.40
N SER A 222 6.73 9.75 -4.99
CA SER A 222 6.96 9.98 -6.43
C SER A 222 8.42 9.79 -6.86
N GLU A 223 9.36 10.04 -5.96
CA GLU A 223 10.79 9.84 -6.18
C GLU A 223 11.26 8.44 -5.79
N HIS A 224 10.37 7.57 -5.29
CA HIS A 224 10.68 6.21 -4.86
C HIS A 224 11.90 6.13 -3.93
N VAL A 225 12.01 7.10 -3.00
CA VAL A 225 13.23 7.33 -2.21
C VAL A 225 13.76 6.07 -1.53
N PHE A 226 12.87 5.26 -0.95
CA PHE A 226 13.24 4.04 -0.25
C PHE A 226 13.50 2.85 -1.19
N GLN A 227 12.83 2.77 -2.33
CA GLN A 227 13.07 1.73 -3.34
C GLN A 227 14.39 1.98 -4.08
N VAL A 228 14.76 3.25 -4.32
CA VAL A 228 16.11 3.62 -4.79
C VAL A 228 17.17 3.14 -3.79
N ALA A 229 16.95 3.35 -2.50
CA ALA A 229 17.86 2.88 -1.46
C ALA A 229 17.96 1.35 -1.39
N TRP A 230 16.83 0.65 -1.59
CA TRP A 230 16.85 -0.80 -1.73
C TRP A 230 17.67 -1.25 -2.94
N ASN A 231 17.49 -0.59 -4.10
CA ASN A 231 18.25 -0.86 -5.32
C ASN A 231 19.77 -0.67 -5.10
N ASP A 232 20.17 0.39 -4.37
CA ASP A 232 21.58 0.61 -4.01
C ASP A 232 22.18 -0.59 -3.24
N ILE A 233 21.41 -1.28 -2.42
CA ILE A 233 21.88 -2.46 -1.66
C ILE A 233 22.02 -3.69 -2.58
N VAL A 234 21.06 -3.93 -3.46
CA VAL A 234 21.02 -5.17 -4.27
C VAL A 234 21.83 -5.07 -5.55
N SER A 235 21.90 -3.89 -6.17
CA SER A 235 22.59 -3.66 -7.44
C SER A 235 23.98 -3.05 -7.23
N ASN A 236 24.13 -2.13 -6.28
CA ASN A 236 25.37 -1.38 -6.08
C ASN A 236 26.19 -1.85 -4.85
N GLY A 237 25.69 -2.82 -4.09
CA GLY A 237 26.38 -3.40 -2.94
C GLY A 237 26.52 -2.44 -1.74
N MET A 238 25.70 -1.39 -1.67
CA MET A 238 25.70 -0.46 -0.54
C MET A 238 25.29 -1.18 0.76
N ALA A 239 25.93 -0.81 1.88
CA ALA A 239 25.51 -1.30 3.20
C ALA A 239 24.10 -0.77 3.55
N PRO A 240 23.21 -1.59 4.14
CA PRO A 240 21.84 -1.16 4.45
C PRO A 240 21.74 0.11 5.29
N GLU A 241 22.64 0.31 6.25
CA GLU A 241 22.69 1.51 7.09
C GLU A 241 22.99 2.76 6.26
N ALA A 242 23.97 2.68 5.36
CA ALA A 242 24.34 3.78 4.48
C ALA A 242 23.21 4.10 3.48
N ALA A 243 22.52 3.07 2.96
CA ALA A 243 21.38 3.25 2.07
C ALA A 243 20.19 3.90 2.80
N ALA A 244 19.90 3.48 4.03
CA ALA A 244 18.87 4.09 4.87
C ALA A 244 19.19 5.56 5.17
N ASP A 245 20.43 5.88 5.54
CA ASP A 245 20.86 7.25 5.82
C ASP A 245 20.75 8.14 4.57
N LYS A 246 21.12 7.62 3.40
CA LYS A 246 20.93 8.30 2.11
C LYS A 246 19.46 8.58 1.82
N ALA A 247 18.59 7.58 2.03
CA ALA A 247 17.14 7.71 1.81
C ALA A 247 16.51 8.75 2.74
N LEU A 248 16.78 8.63 4.04
CA LEU A 248 16.25 9.54 5.06
C LEU A 248 16.74 10.97 4.85
N LYS A 249 18.00 11.16 4.46
CA LYS A 249 18.52 12.48 4.06
C LYS A 249 17.77 13.05 2.86
N ARG A 250 17.50 12.23 1.82
CA ARG A 250 16.72 12.69 0.68
C ARG A 250 15.30 13.07 1.07
N ALA A 251 14.66 12.27 1.93
CA ALA A 251 13.35 12.61 2.47
C ALA A 251 13.38 13.93 3.26
N GLN A 252 14.40 14.17 4.10
CA GLN A 252 14.57 15.45 4.81
C GLN A 252 14.72 16.64 3.84
N GLU A 253 15.50 16.49 2.77
CA GLU A 253 15.62 17.53 1.72
C GLU A 253 14.29 17.83 1.02
N ILE A 254 13.45 16.80 0.82
CA ILE A 254 12.11 16.96 0.26
C ILE A 254 11.22 17.71 1.26
N PHE A 255 11.15 17.24 2.51
CA PHE A 255 10.33 17.86 3.55
C PHE A 255 10.71 19.34 3.82
N ALA A 256 11.98 19.71 3.69
CA ALA A 256 12.43 21.10 3.80
C ALA A 256 11.79 22.05 2.75
N LYS A 257 11.29 21.52 1.63
CA LYS A 257 10.58 22.30 0.59
C LYS A 257 9.10 22.54 0.92
N TYR A 258 8.55 21.81 1.89
CA TYR A 258 7.15 21.87 2.30
C TYR A 258 7.03 22.24 3.78
N PRO A 259 7.43 23.46 4.19
CA PRO A 259 7.30 23.87 5.57
C PRO A 259 5.82 23.89 5.97
N ILE A 260 5.46 23.12 7.00
CA ILE A 260 4.13 23.15 7.60
C ILE A 260 4.09 24.27 8.63
N ALA A 261 3.16 25.20 8.45
CA ALA A 261 2.94 26.29 9.41
C ALA A 261 2.48 25.70 10.75
N GLN A 262 3.13 26.07 11.84
CA GLN A 262 2.64 25.75 13.17
C GLN A 262 1.38 26.57 13.42
N SER A 263 0.24 25.89 13.59
CA SER A 263 -1.01 26.48 14.10
C SER A 263 -0.97 26.63 15.61
#